data_AF-A0A1G1PN58-F1
#
_entry.id   AF-A0A1G1PN58-F1
#
_cell.length_a   1.000
_cell.length_b   1.000
_cell.length_c   1.000
_cell.angle_alpha   90.00
_cell.angle_beta   90.00
_cell.angle_gamma   90.00
#
_symmetry.space_group_name_H-M   'P 1'
#
loop_
_entity.id
_entity.type
_entity.pdbx_description
1 polymer ?
#
loop_
_entity_poly.entity_id
_entity_poly.type
_entity_poly.pdbx_seq_one_letter_code
_entity_poly.pdbx_strand_id
1 'polypeptide(L)'
;MNRKKMIKTTLVAGLFFLALGGWLLHLRIHSLVKNVDNVIPLISGIVSVFFLPLLFWFRSTVSSAYTINGFLVIIGTITMSHFSFATFQDPLTPANIILKTTLADISILWGKFAVGKALFDLEFLKSETDVAAKGRFFRYPNMGWWWAHLFALATVYSLGNIFWK
;
A
#
# COMPACT_ATOMS: atom_id res chain seq x y z
N MET A 1 -1.21 -6.28 -30.15
CA MET A 1 -1.81 -6.17 -28.79
C MET A 1 -2.37 -4.75 -28.63
N ASN A 2 -3.59 -4.54 -28.11
CA ASN A 2 -4.15 -3.18 -27.95
C ASN A 2 -3.30 -2.38 -26.93
N ARG A 3 -3.08 -1.08 -27.18
CA ARG A 3 -2.32 -0.14 -26.32
C ARG A 3 -2.76 -0.19 -24.86
N LYS A 4 -4.08 -0.28 -24.58
CA LYS A 4 -4.60 -0.46 -23.21
C LYS A 4 -4.04 -1.73 -22.55
N LYS A 5 -3.99 -2.85 -23.28
CA LYS A 5 -3.46 -4.13 -22.78
C LYS A 5 -1.95 -4.05 -22.55
N MET A 6 -1.20 -3.35 -23.39
CA MET A 6 0.24 -3.11 -23.16
C MET A 6 0.48 -2.32 -21.86
N ILE A 7 -0.22 -1.20 -21.67
CA ILE A 7 -0.10 -0.39 -20.46
C ILE A 7 -0.47 -1.23 -19.23
N LYS A 8 -1.58 -1.97 -19.30
CA LYS A 8 -2.02 -2.85 -18.22
C LYS A 8 -0.95 -3.88 -17.86
N THR A 9 -0.37 -4.57 -18.84
CA THR A 9 0.69 -5.55 -18.60
C THR A 9 1.91 -4.92 -17.93
N THR A 10 2.37 -3.76 -18.41
CA THR A 10 3.53 -3.05 -17.82
C THR A 10 3.24 -2.62 -16.38
N LEU A 11 2.05 -2.09 -16.11
CA LEU A 11 1.67 -1.68 -14.76
C LEU A 11 1.51 -2.88 -13.81
N VAL A 12 0.94 -3.98 -14.26
CA VAL A 12 0.85 -5.22 -13.45
C VAL A 12 2.25 -5.77 -13.15
N ALA A 13 3.16 -5.75 -14.12
CA ALA A 13 4.55 -6.13 -13.89
C ALA A 13 5.25 -5.19 -12.89
N GLY A 14 5.05 -3.88 -13.03
CA GLY A 14 5.56 -2.89 -12.07
C GLY A 14 5.03 -3.11 -10.66
N LEU A 15 3.72 -3.40 -10.53
CA LEU A 15 3.10 -3.74 -9.25
C LEU A 15 3.74 -4.99 -8.63
N PHE A 16 3.95 -6.03 -9.43
CA PHE A 16 4.62 -7.26 -9.01
C PHE A 16 6.04 -6.99 -8.50
N PHE A 17 6.87 -6.26 -9.27
CA PHE A 17 8.25 -5.99 -8.87
C PHE A 17 8.36 -5.09 -7.64
N LEU A 18 7.47 -4.08 -7.50
CA LEU A 18 7.42 -3.25 -6.29
C LEU A 18 7.01 -4.07 -5.06
N ALA A 19 5.99 -4.92 -5.20
CA ALA A 19 5.56 -5.80 -4.13
C ALA A 19 6.66 -6.81 -3.76
N LEU A 20 7.32 -7.42 -4.75
CA LEU A 20 8.39 -8.38 -4.55
C LEU A 20 9.60 -7.73 -3.88
N GLY A 21 10.04 -6.57 -4.37
CA GLY A 21 11.14 -5.82 -3.79
C GLY A 21 10.88 -5.43 -2.33
N GLY A 22 9.70 -4.87 -2.04
CA GLY A 22 9.31 -4.54 -0.67
C GLY A 22 9.23 -5.76 0.24
N TRP A 23 8.70 -6.89 -0.25
CA TRP A 23 8.63 -8.13 0.53
C TRP A 23 10.02 -8.74 0.81
N LEU A 24 10.91 -8.75 -0.18
CA LEU A 24 12.29 -9.22 -0.01
C LEU A 24 13.09 -8.34 0.96
N LEU A 25 12.90 -7.02 0.94
CA LEU A 25 13.47 -6.13 1.95
C LEU A 25 12.98 -6.48 3.36
N HIS A 26 11.70 -6.81 3.49
CA HIS A 26 11.13 -7.21 4.78
C HIS A 26 11.71 -8.54 5.30
N LEU A 27 11.86 -9.54 4.41
CA LEU A 27 12.48 -10.83 4.74
C LEU A 27 13.97 -10.70 5.09
N ARG A 28 14.66 -9.70 4.54
CA ARG A 28 16.05 -9.40 4.90
C ARG A 28 16.19 -8.90 6.34
N ILE A 29 15.22 -8.12 6.81
CA ILE A 29 15.27 -7.45 8.12
C ILE A 29 14.66 -8.34 9.23
N HIS A 30 13.56 -9.04 8.95
CA HIS A 30 12.88 -9.90 9.92
C HIS A 30 13.02 -11.38 9.54
N SER A 31 13.80 -12.13 10.33
CA SER A 31 13.84 -13.58 10.23
C SER A 31 12.48 -14.20 10.58
N LEU A 32 11.94 -15.00 9.65
CA LEU A 32 10.66 -15.71 9.80
C LEU A 32 10.63 -16.72 10.96
N VAL A 33 11.80 -17.07 11.48
CA VAL A 33 11.98 -18.16 12.45
C VAL A 33 11.93 -17.66 13.90
N LYS A 34 12.05 -16.34 14.13
CA LYS A 34 12.26 -15.80 15.49
C LYS A 34 11.00 -15.31 16.21
N ASN A 35 10.00 -14.77 15.52
CA ASN A 35 8.81 -14.17 16.18
C ASN A 35 7.52 -14.46 15.40
N VAL A 36 6.46 -14.87 16.11
CA VAL A 36 5.11 -15.11 15.55
C VAL A 36 4.51 -13.83 14.96
N ASP A 37 4.92 -12.66 15.45
CA ASP A 37 4.49 -11.35 14.93
C ASP A 37 4.88 -11.11 13.46
N ASN A 38 5.87 -11.86 12.94
CA ASN A 38 6.30 -11.76 11.54
C ASN A 38 5.38 -12.50 10.56
N VAL A 39 4.38 -13.25 11.05
CA VAL A 39 3.41 -13.98 10.21
C VAL A 39 2.50 -13.03 9.45
N ILE A 40 2.06 -11.92 10.07
CA ILE A 40 1.17 -10.95 9.42
C ILE A 40 1.88 -10.26 8.23
N PRO A 41 3.10 -9.72 8.39
CA PRO A 41 3.87 -9.20 7.25
C PRO A 41 4.14 -10.26 6.17
N LEU A 42 4.42 -11.51 6.54
CA LEU A 42 4.62 -12.60 5.58
C LEU A 42 3.37 -12.85 4.72
N ILE A 43 2.21 -13.03 5.34
CA ILE A 43 0.94 -13.28 4.62
C ILE A 43 0.58 -12.07 3.76
N SER A 44 0.69 -10.85 4.31
CA SER A 44 0.41 -9.62 3.56
C SER A 44 1.33 -9.43 2.35
N GLY A 45 2.60 -9.88 2.46
CA GLY A 45 3.57 -9.93 1.38
C GLY A 45 3.17 -10.91 0.29
N ILE A 46 2.81 -12.15 0.63
CA ILE A 46 2.33 -13.17 -0.32
C ILE A 46 1.10 -12.67 -1.07
N VAL A 47 0.12 -12.11 -0.36
CA VAL A 47 -1.09 -11.50 -0.95
C VAL A 47 -0.70 -10.36 -1.90
N SER A 48 0.23 -9.49 -1.49
CA SER A 48 0.65 -8.36 -2.31
C SER A 48 1.44 -8.77 -3.56
N VAL A 49 2.29 -9.80 -3.48
CA VAL A 49 3.17 -10.23 -4.56
C VAL A 49 2.43 -11.07 -5.59
N PHE A 50 1.59 -12.01 -5.15
CA PHE A 50 0.99 -12.99 -6.06
C PHE A 50 -0.48 -12.70 -6.34
N PHE A 51 -1.27 -12.44 -5.30
CA PHE A 51 -2.72 -12.30 -5.45
C PHE A 51 -3.10 -10.95 -6.06
N LEU A 52 -2.49 -9.84 -5.64
CA LEU A 52 -2.84 -8.52 -6.19
C LEU A 52 -2.57 -8.40 -7.70
N PRO A 53 -1.40 -8.76 -8.25
CA PRO A 53 -1.19 -8.72 -9.71
C PRO A 53 -2.20 -9.57 -10.48
N LEU A 54 -2.54 -10.75 -9.94
CA LEU A 54 -3.56 -11.63 -10.53
C LEU A 54 -4.95 -10.98 -10.50
N LEU A 55 -5.36 -10.38 -9.38
CA LEU A 55 -6.64 -9.68 -9.26
C LEU A 55 -6.71 -8.43 -10.16
N PHE A 56 -5.61 -7.73 -10.37
CA PHE A 56 -5.57 -6.60 -11.32
C PHE A 56 -5.63 -7.07 -12.78
N TRP A 57 -5.26 -8.32 -13.07
CA TRP A 57 -5.34 -8.89 -14.41
C TRP A 57 -6.80 -9.03 -14.88
N PHE A 58 -7.69 -9.53 -14.01
CA PHE A 58 -9.10 -9.74 -14.35
C PHE A 58 -9.94 -8.48 -14.11
N ARG A 59 -10.69 -8.08 -15.14
CA ARG A 59 -11.53 -6.88 -15.10
C ARG A 59 -12.56 -6.89 -13.97
N SER A 60 -13.17 -8.04 -13.69
CA SER A 60 -14.18 -8.21 -12.63
C SER A 60 -13.62 -7.95 -11.22
N THR A 61 -12.32 -8.14 -11.02
CA THR A 61 -11.67 -8.03 -9.70
C THR A 61 -10.87 -6.76 -9.51
N VAL A 62 -10.73 -5.88 -10.53
CA VAL A 62 -9.92 -4.65 -10.42
C VAL A 62 -10.38 -3.74 -9.26
N SER A 63 -11.70 -3.60 -9.05
CA SER A 63 -12.20 -2.77 -7.94
C SER A 63 -11.85 -3.36 -6.57
N SER A 64 -11.96 -4.67 -6.42
CA SER A 64 -11.56 -5.37 -5.20
C SER A 64 -10.05 -5.32 -5.00
N ALA A 65 -9.27 -5.53 -6.06
CA ALA A 65 -7.81 -5.43 -6.05
C ALA A 65 -7.34 -4.05 -5.60
N TYR A 66 -7.97 -2.99 -6.11
CA TYR A 66 -7.69 -1.62 -5.72
C TYR A 66 -8.00 -1.36 -4.25
N THR A 67 -9.16 -1.83 -3.78
CA THR A 67 -9.59 -1.69 -2.39
C THR A 67 -8.62 -2.40 -1.44
N ILE A 68 -8.31 -3.67 -1.71
CA ILE A 68 -7.36 -4.48 -0.93
C ILE A 68 -5.97 -3.83 -0.95
N ASN A 69 -5.49 -3.39 -2.12
CA ASN A 69 -4.19 -2.75 -2.24
C ASN A 69 -4.07 -1.52 -1.35
N GLY A 70 -5.08 -0.65 -1.33
CA GLY A 70 -5.04 0.55 -0.51
C GLY A 70 -5.16 0.28 0.99
N PHE A 71 -6.01 -0.66 1.43
CA PHE A 71 -6.05 -1.03 2.85
C PHE A 71 -4.76 -1.70 3.33
N LEU A 72 -4.14 -2.55 2.52
CA LEU A 72 -2.81 -3.11 2.84
C LEU A 72 -1.76 -2.01 2.99
N VAL A 73 -1.83 -0.97 2.16
CA VAL A 73 -0.91 0.18 2.24
C VAL A 73 -1.15 0.99 3.52
N ILE A 74 -2.41 1.24 3.89
CA ILE A 74 -2.75 1.93 5.14
C ILE A 74 -2.27 1.13 6.36
N ILE A 75 -2.62 -0.15 6.43
CA ILE A 75 -2.23 -1.02 7.55
C ILE A 75 -0.71 -1.08 7.67
N GLY A 76 0.00 -1.32 6.55
CA GLY A 76 1.45 -1.34 6.52
C GLY A 76 2.07 -0.01 6.95
N THR A 77 1.52 1.13 6.50
CA THR A 77 1.99 2.46 6.91
C THR A 77 1.87 2.67 8.41
N ILE A 78 0.72 2.33 9.00
CA ILE A 78 0.47 2.52 10.43
C ILE A 78 1.39 1.62 11.27
N THR A 79 1.46 0.32 10.95
CA THR A 79 2.27 -0.63 11.74
C THR A 79 3.76 -0.37 11.59
N MET A 80 4.23 -0.05 10.38
CA MET A 80 5.64 0.30 10.15
C MET A 80 6.01 1.62 10.82
N SER A 81 5.11 2.61 10.84
CA SER A 81 5.34 3.87 11.55
C SER A 81 5.42 3.64 13.06
N HIS A 82 4.49 2.87 13.63
CA HIS A 82 4.52 2.51 15.04
C HIS A 82 5.81 1.76 15.40
N PHE A 83 6.22 0.78 14.59
CA PHE A 83 7.48 0.06 14.80
C PHE A 83 8.70 1.00 14.78
N SER A 84 8.75 1.94 13.83
CA SER A 84 9.80 2.95 13.78
C SER A 84 9.83 3.78 15.05
N PHE A 85 8.70 4.30 15.53
CA PHE A 85 8.68 5.08 16.78
C PHE A 85 9.06 4.27 18.01
N ALA A 86 8.67 3.00 18.07
CA ALA A 86 8.96 2.14 19.22
C ALA A 86 10.42 1.66 19.29
N THR A 87 11.11 1.53 18.14
CA THR A 87 12.45 0.95 18.07
C THR A 87 13.56 1.95 17.74
N PHE A 88 13.22 3.18 17.34
CA PHE A 88 14.21 4.20 17.00
C PHE A 88 14.93 4.72 18.25
N GLN A 89 16.24 4.47 18.31
CA GLN A 89 17.13 4.86 19.43
C GLN A 89 18.22 5.86 18.99
N ASP A 90 18.27 6.18 17.70
CA ASP A 90 19.31 7.04 17.13
C ASP A 90 18.99 8.54 17.25
N PRO A 91 20.00 9.43 17.15
CA PRO A 91 19.75 10.86 17.08
C PRO A 91 18.84 11.23 15.91
N LEU A 92 17.93 12.20 16.13
CA LEU A 92 17.02 12.75 15.13
C LEU A 92 17.79 13.58 14.08
N THR A 93 18.42 12.90 13.14
CA THR A 93 19.03 13.49 11.95
C THR A 93 18.26 13.06 10.70
N PRO A 94 18.20 13.88 9.64
CA PRO A 94 17.54 13.49 8.39
C PRO A 94 18.07 12.18 7.82
N ALA A 95 19.38 11.94 7.91
CA ALA A 95 20.01 10.70 7.47
C ALA A 95 19.51 9.49 8.26
N ASN A 96 19.44 9.57 9.59
CA ASN A 96 18.93 8.47 10.42
C ASN A 96 17.44 8.24 10.20
N ILE A 97 16.65 9.29 10.00
CA ILE A 97 15.22 9.15 9.69
C ILE A 97 15.07 8.39 8.37
N ILE A 98 15.81 8.75 7.32
CA ILE A 98 15.67 8.11 6.00
C ILE A 98 16.22 6.68 5.99
N LEU A 99 17.37 6.44 6.64
CA LEU A 99 18.11 5.18 6.50
C LEU A 99 17.83 4.16 7.61
N LYS A 100 17.32 4.60 8.76
CA LYS A 100 17.14 3.74 9.95
C LYS A 100 15.70 3.63 10.42
N THR A 101 14.75 4.30 9.75
CA THR A 101 13.32 4.07 9.95
C THR A 101 12.73 3.34 8.75
N THR A 102 11.50 2.90 8.88
CA THR A 102 10.72 2.26 7.81
C THR A 102 10.19 3.26 6.76
N LEU A 103 10.63 4.52 6.77
CA LEU A 103 10.18 5.55 5.82
C LEU A 103 10.44 5.15 4.36
N ALA A 104 11.59 4.53 4.08
CA ALA A 104 11.92 4.01 2.75
C ALA A 104 10.94 2.91 2.33
N ASP A 105 10.64 1.97 3.22
CA ASP A 105 9.69 0.88 2.97
C ASP A 105 8.27 1.41 2.74
N ILE A 106 7.83 2.37 3.55
CA ILE A 106 6.54 3.05 3.41
C ILE A 106 6.47 3.75 2.03
N SER A 107 7.54 4.41 1.60
CA SER A 107 7.59 5.07 0.29
C SER A 107 7.41 4.09 -0.87
N ILE A 108 8.03 2.90 -0.80
CA ILE A 108 7.83 1.82 -1.79
C ILE A 108 6.37 1.33 -1.77
N LEU A 109 5.79 1.20 -0.57
CA LEU A 109 4.39 0.80 -0.37
C LEU A 109 3.42 1.77 -1.06
N TRP A 110 3.64 3.08 -0.91
CA TRP A 110 2.85 4.11 -1.59
C TRP A 110 3.11 4.17 -3.10
N GLY A 111 4.34 3.89 -3.55
CA GLY A 111 4.64 3.68 -4.98
C GLY A 111 3.81 2.54 -5.58
N LYS A 112 3.73 1.40 -4.87
CA LYS A 112 2.86 0.27 -5.24
C LYS A 112 1.39 0.67 -5.27
N PHE A 113 0.94 1.47 -4.31
CA PHE A 113 -0.43 1.99 -4.30
C PHE A 113 -0.73 2.83 -5.55
N ALA A 114 0.16 3.75 -5.92
CA ALA A 114 0.00 4.61 -7.08
C ALA A 114 -0.12 3.81 -8.38
N VAL A 115 0.68 2.75 -8.55
CA VAL A 115 0.56 1.82 -9.69
C VAL A 115 -0.81 1.11 -9.69
N GLY A 116 -1.27 0.64 -8.53
CA GLY A 116 -2.60 0.04 -8.39
C GLY A 116 -3.74 1.02 -8.70
N LYS A 117 -3.60 2.29 -8.32
CA LYS A 117 -4.53 3.35 -8.71
C LYS A 117 -4.54 3.56 -10.21
N ALA A 118 -3.37 3.64 -10.85
CA ALA A 118 -3.28 3.76 -12.31
C ALA A 118 -3.93 2.59 -13.04
N LEU A 119 -3.81 1.36 -12.50
CA LEU A 119 -4.51 0.18 -13.03
C LEU A 119 -6.03 0.26 -12.90
N PHE A 120 -6.52 0.72 -11.75
CA PHE A 120 -7.95 0.95 -11.53
C PHE A 120 -8.48 2.02 -12.50
N ASP A 121 -7.78 3.14 -12.57
CA ASP A 121 -8.07 4.25 -13.44
C ASP A 121 -8.10 3.80 -14.92
N LEU A 122 -7.11 3.05 -15.39
CA LEU A 122 -7.05 2.52 -16.76
C LEU A 122 -8.26 1.63 -17.13
N GLU A 123 -8.83 0.91 -16.16
CA GLU A 123 -9.97 0.03 -16.38
C GLU A 123 -11.31 0.77 -16.32
N PHE A 124 -11.44 1.77 -15.44
CA PHE A 124 -12.71 2.43 -15.12
C PHE A 124 -12.84 3.88 -15.58
N LEU A 125 -11.78 4.56 -16.04
CA LEU A 125 -11.92 5.85 -16.73
C LEU A 125 -12.59 5.64 -18.10
N LYS A 126 -13.90 5.88 -18.12
CA LYS A 126 -14.63 6.23 -19.34
C LYS A 126 -14.73 7.76 -19.40
N SER A 127 -14.22 8.33 -20.50
CA SER A 127 -14.47 9.66 -21.08
C SER A 127 -14.59 10.85 -20.11
N GLU A 128 -13.76 11.88 -20.33
CA GLU A 128 -13.69 13.17 -19.61
C GLU A 128 -15.01 14.00 -19.55
N THR A 129 -16.15 13.42 -19.90
CA THR A 129 -17.46 14.07 -20.02
C THR A 129 -18.36 13.92 -18.80
N ASP A 130 -17.93 13.21 -17.75
CA ASP A 130 -18.78 13.00 -16.57
C ASP A 130 -18.69 14.20 -15.61
N VAL A 131 -19.68 15.09 -15.72
CA VAL A 131 -19.94 16.26 -14.85
C VAL A 131 -19.91 15.91 -13.36
N ALA A 132 -20.04 14.61 -13.03
CA ALA A 132 -19.97 14.02 -11.70
C ALA A 132 -18.63 14.22 -10.93
N ALA A 133 -17.54 14.65 -11.58
CA ALA A 133 -16.22 14.78 -10.98
C ALA A 133 -15.98 16.10 -10.19
N LYS A 134 -16.84 17.12 -10.33
CA LYS A 134 -16.64 18.39 -9.61
C LYS A 134 -16.97 18.23 -8.12
N GLY A 135 -15.96 18.35 -7.26
CA GLY A 135 -16.11 18.59 -5.82
C GLY A 135 -16.08 17.37 -4.88
N ARG A 136 -15.80 16.15 -5.36
CA ARG A 136 -15.87 14.92 -4.54
C ARG A 136 -14.51 14.27 -4.24
N PHE A 137 -13.50 15.07 -3.86
CA PHE A 137 -12.14 14.59 -3.53
C PHE A 137 -12.12 13.51 -2.44
N PHE A 138 -13.03 13.59 -1.46
CA PHE A 138 -13.15 12.63 -0.35
C PHE A 138 -13.99 11.38 -0.67
N ARG A 139 -14.51 11.24 -1.89
CA ARG A 139 -15.33 10.07 -2.29
C ARG A 139 -14.47 9.04 -3.01
N TYR A 140 -14.73 7.75 -2.76
CA TYR A 140 -14.13 6.66 -3.53
C TYR A 140 -14.34 6.89 -5.05
N PRO A 141 -13.32 6.72 -5.90
CA PRO A 141 -11.98 6.16 -5.65
C PRO A 141 -10.86 7.21 -5.48
N ASN A 142 -11.20 8.46 -5.15
CA ASN A 142 -10.24 9.57 -5.12
C ASN A 142 -9.27 9.52 -3.93
N MET A 143 -8.13 10.21 -4.05
CA MET A 143 -7.08 10.22 -3.01
C MET A 143 -7.57 10.73 -1.65
N GLY A 144 -8.48 11.70 -1.61
CA GLY A 144 -9.02 12.20 -0.34
C GLY A 144 -9.73 11.13 0.47
N TRP A 145 -10.39 10.19 -0.19
CA TRP A 145 -11.01 9.03 0.48
C TRP A 145 -9.95 8.18 1.19
N TRP A 146 -8.81 7.94 0.55
CA TRP A 146 -7.70 7.17 1.12
C TRP A 146 -7.01 7.91 2.28
N TRP A 147 -6.80 9.22 2.15
CA TRP A 147 -6.25 10.02 3.24
C TRP A 147 -7.16 10.03 4.47
N ALA A 148 -8.47 10.15 4.27
CA ALA A 148 -9.45 10.07 5.34
C ALA A 148 -9.40 8.70 6.05
N HIS A 149 -9.30 7.59 5.30
CA HIS A 149 -9.19 6.25 5.89
C HIS A 149 -7.86 6.03 6.60
N LEU A 150 -6.75 6.54 6.05
CA LEU A 150 -5.44 6.50 6.71
C LEU A 150 -5.53 7.20 8.07
N PHE A 151 -6.07 8.42 8.11
CA PHE A 151 -6.19 9.21 9.33
C PHE A 151 -7.12 8.54 10.36
N ALA A 152 -8.30 8.08 9.92
CA ALA A 152 -9.26 7.43 10.78
C ALA A 152 -8.70 6.13 11.40
N LEU A 153 -8.10 5.26 10.57
CA LEU A 153 -7.53 3.99 11.05
C LEU A 153 -6.30 4.22 11.92
N ALA A 154 -5.45 5.20 11.61
CA ALA A 154 -4.31 5.56 12.45
C ALA A 154 -4.77 6.05 13.83
N THR A 155 -5.86 6.84 13.88
CA THR A 155 -6.45 7.33 15.13
C THR A 155 -7.00 6.17 15.95
N VAL A 156 -7.83 5.30 15.35
CA VAL A 156 -8.39 4.12 16.04
C VAL A 156 -7.28 3.22 16.59
N TYR A 157 -6.25 2.93 15.78
CA TYR A 157 -5.10 2.13 16.20
C TYR A 157 -4.36 2.78 17.38
N SER A 158 -4.08 4.09 17.29
CA SER A 158 -3.37 4.83 18.34
C SER A 158 -4.15 4.87 19.65
N LEU A 159 -5.45 5.13 19.60
CA LEU A 159 -6.31 5.10 20.80
C LEU A 159 -6.36 3.70 21.40
N GLY A 160 -6.50 2.64 20.58
CA GLY A 160 -6.45 1.26 21.04
C GLY A 160 -5.14 0.94 21.78
N ASN A 161 -4.00 1.37 21.23
CA ASN A 161 -2.69 1.18 21.83
C ASN A 161 -2.49 1.96 23.15
N ILE A 162 -3.20 3.09 23.33
CA ILE A 162 -3.13 3.90 24.56
C ILE A 162 -4.04 3.31 25.65
N PHE A 163 -5.28 2.94 25.30
CA PHE A 163 -6.30 2.55 26.27
C PHE A 163 -6.33 1.05 26.60
N TRP A 164 -5.86 0.18 25.71
CA TRP A 164 -5.95 -1.28 25.86
C TRP A 164 -4.59 -1.94 26.13
N LYS A 165 -3.70 -1.26 26.88
CA LYS A 165 -2.47 -1.89 27.37
C LYS A 165 -2.76 -3.00 28.37
#